data_AF-A0A8J2SM88-F1
#
_entry.id   AF-A0A8J2SM88-F1
#
_cell.length_a   1.000
_cell.length_b   1.000
_cell.length_c   1.000
_cell.angle_alpha   90.00
_cell.angle_beta   90.00
_cell.angle_gamma   90.00
#
_symmetry.space_group_name_H-M   'P 1'
#
loop_
_entity.id
_entity.type
_entity.pdbx_description
1 polymer ?
#
loop_
_entity_poly.entity_id
_entity_poly.type
_entity_poly.pdbx_seq_one_letter_code
_entity_poly.pdbx_strand_id
1 'polypeptide(L)'
;MAAYDASVNVWTAASDGDLDTVRRCIEGGAHQPHTPDEQGYTCLHAAASYGHHELLQYLIARPGVNLNCGDEDGDTPLHVVEDVESCRMLLAAGADASVRNGDGLSPAGNARGEGRDAIADLLTQAHPAAAAADDASVIAARREAAADGDEAMEKLELSLNQLSEAAGNVPAAEENSNKRARV
;
A
#
# COMPACT_ATOMS: atom_id res chain seq x y z
N MET A 1 21.48 -24.68 25.12
CA MET A 1 20.21 -24.62 24.38
C MET A 1 19.27 -23.77 25.22
N ALA A 2 19.08 -22.50 24.86
CA ALA A 2 18.21 -21.61 25.61
C ALA A 2 16.78 -22.16 25.52
N ALA A 3 16.14 -22.35 26.68
CA ALA A 3 14.76 -22.77 26.76
C ALA A 3 13.90 -21.75 26.00
N TYR A 4 13.28 -22.22 24.92
CA TYR A 4 12.21 -21.50 24.26
C TYR A 4 11.05 -21.48 25.26
N ASP A 5 10.81 -20.33 25.88
CA ASP A 5 9.63 -20.16 26.71
C ASP A 5 8.44 -20.12 25.76
N ALA A 6 7.67 -21.20 25.73
CA ALA A 6 6.48 -21.34 24.90
C ALA A 6 5.39 -20.29 25.23
N SER A 7 5.59 -19.44 26.24
CA SER A 7 4.73 -18.29 26.55
C SER A 7 5.02 -17.04 25.70
N VAL A 8 6.16 -16.97 25.02
CA VAL A 8 6.55 -15.77 24.27
C VAL A 8 5.86 -15.75 22.91
N ASN A 9 4.79 -14.97 22.82
CA ASN A 9 4.03 -14.77 21.61
C ASN A 9 4.68 -13.67 20.75
N VAL A 10 5.13 -14.03 19.55
CA VAL A 10 5.74 -13.09 18.59
C VAL A 10 4.80 -11.94 18.23
N TRP A 11 3.48 -12.18 18.26
CA TRP A 11 2.46 -11.18 17.98
C TRP A 11 2.43 -10.10 19.06
N THR A 12 2.42 -10.50 20.33
CA THR A 12 2.50 -9.57 21.47
C THR A 12 3.81 -8.79 21.45
N ALA A 13 4.93 -9.45 21.19
CA ALA A 13 6.22 -8.79 21.06
C ALA A 13 6.27 -7.79 19.90
N ALA A 14 5.65 -8.10 18.76
CA ALA A 14 5.58 -7.20 17.62
C ALA A 14 4.68 -5.98 17.89
N SER A 15 3.56 -6.16 18.61
CA SER A 15 2.70 -5.07 19.07
C SER A 15 3.41 -4.15 20.07
N ASP A 16 4.20 -4.72 20.98
CA ASP A 16 4.96 -3.96 21.98
C ASP A 16 6.25 -3.32 21.41
N GLY A 17 6.64 -3.69 20.19
CA GLY A 17 7.88 -3.22 19.56
C GLY A 17 9.15 -3.86 20.13
N ASP A 18 9.01 -5.00 20.82
CA ASP A 18 10.14 -5.75 21.39
C ASP A 18 10.92 -6.47 20.28
N LEU A 19 11.85 -5.73 19.67
CA LEU A 19 12.75 -6.20 18.63
C LEU A 19 13.58 -7.42 19.08
N ASP A 20 14.07 -7.43 20.32
CA ASP A 20 14.93 -8.52 20.81
C ASP A 20 14.17 -9.84 20.85
N THR A 21 12.93 -9.80 21.33
CA THR A 21 12.06 -10.96 21.36
C THR A 21 11.68 -11.43 19.95
N VAL A 22 11.25 -10.52 19.08
CA VAL A 22 10.89 -10.86 17.69
C VAL A 22 12.10 -11.44 16.93
N ARG A 23 13.27 -10.83 17.09
CA ARG A 23 14.53 -11.31 16.52
C ARG A 23 14.83 -12.73 17.00
N ARG A 24 14.76 -12.99 18.31
CA ARG A 24 15.01 -14.32 18.87
C ARG A 24 14.02 -15.37 18.35
N CYS A 25 12.74 -15.03 18.19
CA CYS A 25 11.73 -15.94 17.64
C CYS A 25 12.05 -16.30 16.18
N ILE A 26 12.44 -15.31 15.36
CA ILE A 26 12.77 -15.49 13.94
C ILE A 26 14.09 -16.24 13.76
N GLU A 27 15.15 -15.84 14.46
CA GLU A 27 16.47 -16.49 14.39
C GLU A 27 16.47 -17.88 15.02
N GLY A 28 15.64 -18.09 16.04
CA GLY A 28 15.39 -19.40 16.65
C GLY A 28 14.56 -20.34 15.77
N GLY A 29 14.05 -19.88 14.63
CA GLY A 29 13.24 -20.66 13.69
C GLY A 29 11.84 -20.99 14.20
N ALA A 30 11.39 -20.34 15.29
CA ALA A 30 10.08 -20.59 15.88
C ALA A 30 8.95 -19.85 15.14
N HIS A 31 9.27 -18.74 14.48
CA HIS A 31 8.35 -18.01 13.59
C HIS A 31 9.07 -17.61 12.31
N GLN A 32 8.39 -17.70 11.16
CA GLN A 32 8.91 -17.13 9.92
C GLN A 32 8.44 -15.68 9.80
N PRO A 33 9.28 -14.77 9.28
CA PRO A 33 8.97 -13.34 9.22
C PRO A 33 7.79 -13.02 8.29
N HIS A 34 7.41 -13.95 7.40
CA HIS A 34 6.30 -13.84 6.47
C HIS A 34 5.04 -14.59 6.92
N THR A 35 5.06 -15.27 8.07
CA THR A 35 3.90 -16.06 8.51
C THR A 35 2.84 -15.11 9.05
N PRO A 36 1.64 -15.06 8.43
CA PRO A 36 0.53 -14.32 8.98
C PRO A 36 -0.11 -15.07 10.16
N ASP A 37 -0.88 -14.34 10.96
CA ASP A 37 -1.82 -14.93 11.92
C ASP A 37 -3.08 -15.44 11.21
N GLU A 38 -4.10 -15.82 11.98
CA GLU A 38 -5.38 -16.33 11.46
C GLU A 38 -6.15 -15.30 10.61
N GLN A 39 -5.81 -14.01 10.73
CA GLN A 39 -6.43 -12.88 10.05
C GLN A 39 -5.54 -12.34 8.92
N GLY A 40 -4.47 -13.03 8.52
CA GLY A 40 -3.55 -12.49 7.51
C GLY A 40 -2.60 -11.42 8.06
N TYR A 41 -2.73 -11.03 9.32
CA TYR A 41 -1.95 -9.97 9.95
C TYR A 41 -0.53 -10.48 10.19
N THR A 42 0.47 -9.64 9.92
CA THR A 42 1.90 -10.04 9.97
C THR A 42 2.64 -9.17 10.97
N CYS A 43 3.82 -9.60 11.42
CA CYS A 43 4.68 -8.74 12.24
C CYS A 43 5.02 -7.42 11.55
N LEU A 44 4.99 -7.40 10.20
CA LEU A 44 5.20 -6.19 9.40
C LEU A 44 4.00 -5.23 9.51
N HIS A 45 2.77 -5.75 9.53
CA HIS A 45 1.57 -4.96 9.83
C HIS A 45 1.65 -4.34 11.23
N ALA A 46 1.98 -5.13 12.25
CA ALA A 46 2.14 -4.64 13.62
C ALA A 46 3.21 -3.53 13.70
N ALA A 47 4.38 -3.75 13.12
CA ALA A 47 5.46 -2.76 13.15
C ALA A 47 5.09 -1.45 12.45
N ALA A 48 4.36 -1.53 11.33
CA ALA A 48 3.85 -0.37 10.60
C ALA A 48 2.74 0.37 11.36
N SER A 49 1.80 -0.37 11.94
CA SER A 49 0.63 0.17 12.65
C SER A 49 0.96 0.81 14.00
N TYR A 50 2.06 0.43 14.63
CA TYR A 50 2.49 1.01 15.90
C TYR A 50 3.70 1.94 15.77
N GLY A 51 4.23 2.16 14.55
CA GLY A 51 5.39 3.03 14.33
C GLY A 51 6.69 2.48 14.91
N HIS A 52 6.84 1.15 14.98
CA HIS A 52 8.03 0.51 15.52
C HIS A 52 9.14 0.45 14.47
N HIS A 53 9.78 1.60 14.19
CA HIS A 53 10.78 1.78 13.14
C HIS A 53 11.91 0.73 13.16
N GLU A 54 12.46 0.40 14.33
CA GLU A 54 13.58 -0.56 14.43
C GLU A 54 13.14 -1.98 14.08
N LEU A 55 11.95 -2.37 14.55
CA LEU A 55 11.34 -3.66 14.22
C LEU A 55 10.99 -3.72 12.73
N LEU A 56 10.46 -2.64 12.18
CA LEU A 56 10.11 -2.49 10.77
C LEU A 56 11.35 -2.64 9.88
N GLN A 57 12.45 -1.94 10.19
CA GLN A 57 13.74 -2.09 9.48
C GLN A 57 14.25 -3.53 9.52
N TYR A 58 14.20 -4.15 10.70
CA TYR A 58 14.65 -5.52 10.87
C TYR A 58 13.84 -6.49 10.01
N LEU A 59 12.51 -6.37 9.99
CA LEU A 59 11.62 -7.22 9.20
C LEU A 59 11.81 -7.01 7.69
N ILE A 60 11.88 -5.76 7.22
CA ILE A 60 12.12 -5.42 5.82
C ILE A 60 13.43 -6.03 5.31
N ALA A 61 14.47 -6.06 6.15
CA ALA A 61 15.77 -6.64 5.78
C ALA A 61 15.75 -8.18 5.72
N ARG A 62 14.67 -8.86 6.13
CA ARG A 62 14.60 -10.32 6.10
C ARG A 62 14.25 -10.82 4.70
N PRO A 63 14.93 -11.86 4.21
CA PRO A 63 14.63 -12.45 2.91
C PRO A 63 13.23 -13.08 2.90
N GLY A 64 12.49 -12.87 1.80
CA GLY A 64 11.17 -13.47 1.58
C GLY A 64 10.02 -12.79 2.31
N VAL A 65 10.24 -11.63 2.94
CA VAL A 65 9.15 -10.82 3.49
C VAL A 65 8.39 -10.16 2.36
N ASN A 66 7.09 -10.42 2.30
CA ASN A 66 6.19 -9.75 1.37
C ASN A 66 5.73 -8.41 1.98
N LEU A 67 6.11 -7.29 1.35
CA LEU A 67 5.70 -5.96 1.78
C LEU A 67 4.26 -5.61 1.39
N ASN A 68 3.67 -6.40 0.50
CA ASN A 68 2.30 -6.24 -0.01
C ASN A 68 1.42 -7.40 0.48
N CYS A 69 1.71 -7.96 1.65
CA CYS A 69 0.80 -8.92 2.28
C CYS A 69 -0.50 -8.19 2.62
N GLY A 70 -1.65 -8.77 2.28
CA GLY A 70 -2.95 -8.29 2.73
C GLY A 70 -3.39 -9.03 3.99
N ASP A 71 -3.98 -8.33 4.94
CA ASP A 71 -4.73 -8.94 6.05
C ASP A 71 -6.16 -9.33 5.60
N GLU A 72 -7.04 -9.65 6.56
CA GLU A 72 -8.41 -10.09 6.33
C GLU A 72 -9.25 -9.04 5.58
N ASP A 73 -8.98 -7.76 5.83
CA ASP A 73 -9.62 -6.62 5.14
C ASP A 73 -8.89 -6.29 3.82
N GLY A 74 -7.84 -7.03 3.48
CA GLY A 74 -7.00 -6.77 2.31
C GLY A 74 -6.06 -5.57 2.50
N ASP A 75 -5.95 -5.04 3.71
CA ASP A 75 -5.04 -3.96 4.03
C ASP A 75 -3.61 -4.47 4.00
N THR A 76 -2.75 -3.71 3.32
CA THR A 76 -1.30 -3.95 3.31
C THR A 76 -0.61 -3.21 4.45
N PRO A 77 0.68 -3.47 4.74
CA PRO A 77 1.43 -2.67 5.71
C PRO A 77 1.37 -1.16 5.42
N LEU A 78 1.35 -0.76 4.14
CA LEU A 78 1.14 0.64 3.73
C LEU A 78 -0.25 1.21 4.04
N HIS A 79 -1.30 0.39 4.13
CA HIS A 79 -2.65 0.85 4.49
C HIS A 79 -2.75 1.19 5.98
N VAL A 80 -2.03 0.43 6.83
CA VAL A 80 -2.11 0.55 8.30
C VAL A 80 -1.03 1.44 8.91
N VAL A 81 -0.08 1.99 8.13
CA VAL A 81 1.02 2.82 8.67
C VAL A 81 0.51 3.97 9.55
N GLU A 82 1.08 4.08 10.74
CA GLU A 82 0.72 5.15 11.69
C GLU A 82 1.49 6.45 11.43
N ASP A 83 2.75 6.36 10.98
CA ASP A 83 3.62 7.51 10.83
C ASP A 83 4.28 7.63 9.43
N VAL A 84 4.76 8.85 9.17
CA VAL A 84 5.38 9.23 7.90
C VAL A 84 6.70 8.52 7.66
N GLU A 85 7.45 8.21 8.73
CA GLU A 85 8.78 7.62 8.60
C GLU A 85 8.70 6.13 8.28
N SER A 86 7.83 5.38 8.94
CA SER A 86 7.49 4.00 8.62
C SER A 86 6.94 3.89 7.19
N CYS A 87 6.11 4.84 6.76
CA CYS A 87 5.64 4.93 5.38
C CYS A 87 6.82 5.11 4.40
N ARG A 88 7.74 6.05 4.66
CA ARG A 88 8.94 6.24 3.83
C ARG A 88 9.80 4.99 3.76
N MET A 89 9.99 4.30 4.89
CA MET A 89 10.79 3.09 4.95
C MET A 89 10.20 1.97 4.09
N LEU A 90 8.88 1.76 4.16
CA LEU A 90 8.19 0.76 3.35
C LEU A 90 8.26 1.09 1.85
N LEU A 91 8.05 2.36 1.48
CA LEU A 91 8.19 2.81 0.09
C LEU A 91 9.61 2.67 -0.43
N ALA A 92 10.61 3.03 0.37
CA ALA A 92 12.02 2.87 0.02
C ALA A 92 12.42 1.40 -0.14
N ALA A 93 11.73 0.50 0.57
CA ALA A 93 11.88 -0.95 0.43
C ALA A 93 11.15 -1.53 -0.80
N GLY A 94 10.37 -0.72 -1.52
CA GLY A 94 9.64 -1.13 -2.72
C GLY A 94 8.23 -1.65 -2.45
N ALA A 95 7.61 -1.28 -1.32
CA ALA A 95 6.20 -1.56 -1.08
C ALA A 95 5.33 -0.85 -2.14
N ASP A 96 4.30 -1.55 -2.61
CA ASP A 96 3.43 -1.08 -3.69
C ASP A 96 2.28 -0.23 -3.13
N ALA A 97 2.34 1.08 -3.39
CA ALA A 97 1.33 2.04 -2.96
C ALA A 97 0.05 2.05 -3.85
N SER A 98 -0.04 1.14 -4.83
CA SER A 98 -1.21 1.02 -5.71
C SER A 98 -2.16 -0.12 -5.34
N VAL A 99 -1.75 -0.99 -4.40
CA VAL A 99 -2.57 -2.12 -3.93
C VAL A 99 -3.87 -1.59 -3.34
N ARG A 100 -4.97 -2.31 -3.54
CA ARG A 100 -6.26 -1.93 -2.99
C ARG A 100 -6.73 -2.92 -1.95
N ASN A 101 -7.26 -2.41 -0.86
CA ASN A 101 -7.91 -3.23 0.16
C ASN A 101 -9.31 -3.70 -0.28
N GLY A 102 -10.02 -4.38 0.62
CA GLY A 102 -11.36 -4.92 0.40
C GLY A 102 -12.42 -3.85 0.11
N ASP A 103 -12.22 -2.62 0.57
CA ASP A 103 -13.06 -1.46 0.25
C ASP A 103 -12.73 -0.83 -1.11
N GLY A 104 -11.67 -1.32 -1.77
CA GLY A 104 -11.22 -0.83 -3.07
C GLY A 104 -10.42 0.47 -2.99
N LEU A 105 -10.01 0.88 -1.80
CA LEU A 105 -9.18 2.06 -1.53
C LEU A 105 -7.70 1.70 -1.67
N SER A 106 -6.90 2.63 -2.21
CA SER A 106 -5.44 2.56 -2.08
C SER A 106 -4.97 2.98 -0.68
N PRO A 107 -3.71 2.73 -0.29
CA PRO A 107 -3.12 3.24 0.95
C PRO A 107 -3.31 4.74 1.13
N ALA A 108 -3.22 5.52 0.04
CA ALA A 108 -3.39 6.97 0.09
C ALA A 108 -4.86 7.36 0.38
N GLY A 109 -5.81 6.69 -0.28
CA GLY A 109 -7.24 6.88 -0.04
C GLY A 109 -7.63 6.50 1.38
N ASN A 110 -7.12 5.37 1.88
CA ASN A 110 -7.36 4.92 3.25
C ASN A 110 -6.81 5.93 4.28
N ALA A 111 -5.54 6.34 4.13
CA ALA A 111 -4.93 7.35 4.99
C ALA A 111 -5.71 8.68 5.00
N ARG A 112 -6.25 9.09 3.84
CA ARG A 112 -7.09 10.30 3.75
C ARG A 112 -8.44 10.14 4.44
N GLY A 113 -9.07 8.96 4.35
CA GLY A 113 -10.31 8.62 5.07
C GLY A 113 -10.14 8.69 6.60
N GLU A 114 -8.98 8.25 7.08
CA GLU A 114 -8.59 8.29 8.50
C GLU A 114 -8.08 9.68 8.96
N GLY A 115 -8.00 10.67 8.07
CA GLY A 115 -7.51 12.02 8.37
C GLY A 115 -5.98 12.14 8.51
N ARG A 116 -5.22 11.15 8.03
CA ARG A 116 -3.74 11.12 8.01
C ARG A 116 -3.19 11.83 6.76
N ASP A 117 -3.52 13.10 6.58
CA ASP A 117 -3.23 13.89 5.36
C ASP A 117 -1.75 13.85 4.95
N ALA A 118 -0.81 13.96 5.91
CA ALA A 118 0.62 13.95 5.62
C ALA A 118 1.10 12.62 5.01
N ILE A 119 0.52 11.50 5.44
CA ILE A 119 0.82 10.16 4.91
C ILE A 119 0.17 10.01 3.54
N ALA A 120 -1.09 10.43 3.40
CA ALA A 120 -1.81 10.40 2.13
C ALA A 120 -1.09 11.21 1.05
N ASP A 121 -0.59 12.42 1.38
CA ASP A 121 0.15 13.26 0.46
C ASP A 121 1.49 12.63 0.05
N LEU A 122 2.16 11.93 0.98
CA LEU A 122 3.41 11.23 0.68
C LEU A 122 3.17 10.03 -0.24
N LEU A 123 2.15 9.22 0.04
CA LEU A 123 1.75 8.10 -0.80
C LEU A 123 1.29 8.56 -2.19
N THR A 124 0.56 9.67 -2.26
CA THR A 124 0.15 10.30 -3.52
C THR A 124 1.36 10.81 -4.31
N GLN A 125 2.38 11.38 -3.65
CA GLN A 125 3.61 11.77 -4.33
C GLN A 125 4.40 10.57 -4.87
N ALA A 126 4.39 9.45 -4.13
CA ALA A 126 5.02 8.21 -4.56
C ALA A 126 4.25 7.56 -5.73
N HIS A 127 2.92 7.63 -5.72
CA HIS A 127 2.07 7.03 -6.74
C HIS A 127 0.77 7.81 -7.00
N PRO A 128 0.81 8.92 -7.78
CA PRO A 128 -0.31 9.85 -7.91
C PRO A 128 -1.52 9.25 -8.64
N ALA A 129 -1.29 8.27 -9.52
CA ALA A 129 -2.36 7.60 -10.26
C ALA A 129 -3.24 6.68 -9.38
N ALA A 130 -2.73 6.22 -8.22
CA ALA A 130 -3.50 5.35 -7.34
C ALA A 130 -4.60 6.13 -6.60
N ALA A 131 -4.25 7.30 -6.06
CA ALA A 131 -5.15 8.16 -5.30
C ALA A 131 -6.31 8.73 -6.15
N ALA A 132 -6.08 9.03 -7.44
CA ALA A 132 -7.13 9.54 -8.33
C ALA A 132 -8.25 8.52 -8.60
N ALA A 133 -7.95 7.24 -8.43
CA ALA A 133 -8.90 6.15 -8.65
C ALA A 133 -9.61 5.70 -7.36
N ASP A 134 -9.38 6.39 -6.23
CA ASP A 134 -10.03 6.14 -4.94
C ASP A 134 -11.32 6.97 -4.75
N ASP A 135 -11.71 7.74 -5.76
CA ASP A 135 -13.00 8.45 -5.74
C ASP A 135 -14.13 7.44 -5.55
N ALA A 136 -14.95 7.64 -4.51
CA ALA A 136 -16.05 6.74 -4.17
C ALA A 136 -17.01 6.50 -5.35
N SER A 137 -17.15 7.49 -6.24
CA SER A 137 -17.93 7.40 -7.47
C SER A 137 -17.28 6.46 -8.50
N VAL A 138 -15.94 6.48 -8.59
CA VAL A 138 -15.15 5.59 -9.46
C VAL A 138 -15.14 4.17 -8.90
N ILE A 139 -15.02 3.99 -7.58
CA ILE A 139 -15.08 2.67 -6.93
C ILE A 139 -16.49 2.06 -7.12
N ALA A 140 -17.54 2.85 -6.89
CA ALA A 140 -18.92 2.42 -7.12
C ALA A 140 -19.15 2.05 -8.59
N ALA A 141 -18.70 2.89 -9.53
CA ALA A 141 -18.79 2.61 -10.96
C ALA A 141 -18.01 1.35 -11.37
N ARG A 142 -16.82 1.10 -10.81
CA ARG A 142 -16.04 -0.13 -11.04
C ARG A 142 -16.75 -1.39 -10.51
N ARG A 143 -17.36 -1.30 -9.33
CA ARG A 143 -18.13 -2.40 -8.72
C ARG A 143 -19.38 -2.74 -9.54
N GLU A 144 -20.05 -1.72 -10.06
CA GLU A 144 -21.24 -1.89 -10.90
C GLU A 144 -20.87 -2.40 -12.31
N ALA A 145 -19.78 -1.90 -12.91
CA ALA A 145 -19.26 -2.41 -14.19
C ALA A 145 -18.77 -3.87 -14.11
N ALA A 146 -18.19 -4.29 -12.98
CA ALA A 146 -17.81 -5.68 -12.76
C ALA A 146 -19.01 -6.64 -12.69
N ALA A 147 -20.22 -6.13 -12.44
CA ALA A 147 -21.45 -6.91 -12.50
C ALA A 147 -22.03 -7.05 -13.91
N ASP A 148 -21.65 -6.17 -14.87
CA ASP A 148 -22.27 -6.06 -16.20
C ASP A 148 -21.37 -6.46 -17.39
N GLY A 149 -20.06 -6.70 -17.17
CA GLY A 149 -19.13 -7.26 -18.18
C GLY A 149 -18.30 -6.23 -18.99
N ASP A 150 -17.47 -6.73 -19.92
CA ASP A 150 -16.36 -6.01 -20.61
C ASP A 150 -16.73 -4.65 -21.23
N GLU A 151 -17.98 -4.45 -21.67
CA GLU A 151 -18.44 -3.24 -22.36
C GLU A 151 -18.53 -2.01 -21.43
N ALA A 152 -18.73 -2.22 -20.12
CA ALA A 152 -18.74 -1.17 -19.11
C ALA A 152 -17.31 -0.76 -18.70
N MET A 153 -16.34 -1.67 -18.81
CA MET A 153 -14.94 -1.42 -18.48
C MET A 153 -14.31 -0.43 -19.48
N GLU A 154 -14.64 -0.55 -20.77
CA GLU A 154 -14.18 0.37 -21.83
C GLU A 154 -14.76 1.79 -21.65
N LYS A 155 -16.02 1.91 -21.18
CA LYS A 155 -16.65 3.21 -20.85
C LYS A 155 -16.04 3.86 -19.60
N LEU A 156 -15.62 3.04 -18.63
CA LEU A 156 -14.92 3.49 -17.43
C LEU A 156 -13.53 4.02 -17.76
N GLU A 157 -12.76 3.30 -18.57
CA GLU A 157 -11.45 3.76 -19.05
C GLU A 157 -11.58 5.08 -19.83
N LEU A 158 -12.61 5.21 -20.67
CA LEU A 158 -12.88 6.45 -21.39
C LEU A 158 -13.20 7.63 -20.44
N SER A 159 -14.02 7.38 -19.41
CA SER A 159 -14.39 8.40 -18.41
C SER A 159 -13.21 8.83 -17.54
N LEU A 160 -12.35 7.89 -17.13
CA LEU A 160 -11.14 8.17 -16.36
C LEU A 160 -10.14 9.00 -17.17
N ASN A 161 -9.98 8.69 -18.46
CA ASN A 161 -9.07 9.44 -19.33
C ASN A 161 -9.56 10.88 -19.55
N GLN A 162 -10.89 11.09 -19.68
CA GLN A 162 -11.47 12.43 -19.79
C GLN A 162 -11.34 13.27 -18.52
N LEU A 163 -11.43 12.65 -17.34
CA LEU A 163 -11.18 13.33 -16.05
C LEU A 163 -9.70 13.73 -15.90
N SER A 164 -8.78 12.89 -16.36
CA SER A 164 -7.35 13.21 -16.43
C SER A 164 -7.06 14.39 -17.37
N GLU A 165 -7.75 14.49 -18.51
CA GLU A 165 -7.58 15.61 -19.45
C GLU A 165 -8.18 16.92 -18.91
N ALA A 166 -9.25 16.84 -18.12
CA ALA A 166 -9.88 18.00 -17.49
C ALA A 166 -9.03 18.63 -16.35
N ALA A 167 -8.11 17.85 -15.75
CA ALA A 167 -7.27 18.28 -14.63
C ALA A 167 -5.98 19.03 -15.02
N GLY A 168 -5.70 19.24 -16.32
CA GLY A 168 -4.69 20.19 -16.78
C GLY A 168 -3.25 19.67 -16.86
N ASN A 169 -3.01 18.61 -17.64
CA ASN A 169 -1.70 18.40 -18.23
C ASN A 169 -1.68 19.01 -19.64
N VAL A 170 -0.87 20.06 -19.80
CA VAL A 170 -0.66 20.72 -21.09
C VAL A 170 -0.13 19.66 -22.07
N PRO A 171 -0.77 19.42 -23.23
CA PRO A 171 -0.17 18.56 -24.23
C PRO A 171 1.12 19.24 -24.68
N ALA A 172 2.26 18.64 -24.33
CA ALA A 172 3.55 19.03 -24.85
C ALA A 172 3.47 18.96 -26.38
N ALA A 173 3.44 20.14 -26.98
CA ALA A 173 3.60 20.33 -28.40
C ALA A 173 5.00 19.87 -28.80
N GLU A 174 5.08 18.88 -29.69
CA GLU A 174 6.14 18.68 -30.68
C GLU A 174 5.69 17.48 -31.53
N GLU A 175 5.72 17.44 -32.85
CA GLU A 175 6.04 18.38 -33.91
C GLU A 175 5.74 17.57 -35.18
N ASN A 176 4.81 18.01 -36.02
CA ASN A 176 5.05 17.87 -37.45
C ASN A 176 4.30 18.93 -38.23
N SER A 177 4.91 20.11 -38.21
CA SER A 177 5.15 20.93 -39.40
C SER A 177 4.10 20.81 -40.50
N ASN A 178 3.09 21.66 -40.37
CA ASN A 178 2.56 22.41 -41.49
C ASN A 178 3.73 23.14 -42.20
N LYS A 179 4.45 22.44 -43.08
CA LYS A 179 5.16 23.06 -44.20
C LYS A 179 4.10 23.56 -45.18
N ARG A 180 3.56 24.73 -44.83
CA ARG A 180 3.23 25.85 -45.72
C ARG A 180 2.85 25.45 -47.15
N ALA A 181 1.55 25.43 -47.39
CA ALA A 181 1.02 25.96 -48.63
C ALA A 181 1.43 27.44 -48.78
N ARG A 182 2.26 27.74 -49.81
CA ARG A 182 2.33 28.98 -50.61
C ARG A 182 3.68 29.01 -51.34
N VAL A 183 3.73 28.64 -52.62
CA VAL A 183 3.55 29.54 -53.79
C VAL A 183 2.98 28.71 -54.94
#